data_AF-A0A537VPI9-F1
#
_entry.id   AF-A0A537VPI9-F1
#
_cell.length_a   1.000
_cell.length_b   1.000
_cell.length_c   1.000
_cell.angle_alpha   90.00
_cell.angle_beta   90.00
_cell.angle_gamma   90.00
#
_symmetry.space_group_name_H-M   'P 1'
#
loop_
_entity.id
_entity.type
_entity.pdbx_description
1 polymer ?
#
loop_
_entity_poly.entity_id
_entity_poly.type
_entity_poly.pdbx_seq_one_letter_code
_entity_poly.pdbx_strand_id
1 'polypeptide(L)'
;MRFHADLHVHSKYSRATSRDLDLEHLAAWACRKGIGVVGTGDFTHPAWCAELKQKLVPAEPGLYRLRDDIEQAIAQTLPPTCRASVRFMLEVEISTIYKKADRTRKVHHLIYAPDFETVDRMSARLARIGNIASDGRPILGLDSRDLLEIALESGPHAYLVPAHIWTPWFAALGSQSGFDSITECYGDLADRIFAVETGLSSDPPMNWRVSFLDRYRLTSNSDAHSPGKLGREATTFDCERDYFAIKHALETGHGYVGTVEFFPDEGKYHLDGHRKCEVRLTPRETLAHGGRCPVCGEPLTIGVEHRVEVLADHSEAQALPPPTAGMVSNFVPLPEILSELTASGAASRAVVRGYDQAIAKLGSELSILQSVPVEDIARAGSPLLAEAITRLRAGQVICEAGYDGEYGVIRLFEDSELKQLTAGGLLFDAPISKRMRNEPPKPIVTHAPASDDRKTEPVRPRLRLVREAPSSAGSGVLAQLDDDQRPAAQIVEGPLLIVAGPGSGKTRTLTYRIAHLIAERGVAAETCLAITFTRRAAAEMRQRLSALLADRAEEVAIHTFHSLGLAILREQASAAGLHRGFRVAGEAERIALLA
;
A
#
# COMPACT_ATOMS: atom_id res chain seq x y z
N MET A 1 -12.26 -10.97 -16.67
CA MET A 1 -12.92 -11.86 -15.69
C MET A 1 -13.03 -11.06 -14.42
N ARG A 2 -14.23 -10.96 -13.82
CA ARG A 2 -14.41 -10.15 -12.61
C ARG A 2 -13.89 -10.85 -11.35
N PHE A 3 -13.08 -10.17 -10.55
CA PHE A 3 -12.60 -10.66 -9.25
C PHE A 3 -12.32 -9.51 -8.27
N HIS A 4 -12.34 -9.82 -6.97
CA HIS A 4 -11.87 -8.93 -5.92
C HIS A 4 -10.43 -9.24 -5.55
N ALA A 5 -9.64 -8.20 -5.29
CA ALA A 5 -8.29 -8.29 -4.79
C ALA A 5 -8.16 -7.52 -3.48
N ASP A 6 -7.49 -8.12 -2.51
CA ASP A 6 -7.10 -7.48 -1.26
C ASP A 6 -5.57 -7.47 -1.18
N LEU A 7 -5.00 -6.34 -1.60
CA LEU A 7 -3.59 -6.18 -1.90
C LEU A 7 -2.84 -5.43 -0.80
N HIS A 8 -3.35 -5.43 0.42
CA HIS A 8 -2.65 -4.94 1.60
C HIS A 8 -2.99 -5.84 2.79
N VAL A 9 -2.07 -6.73 3.12
CA VAL A 9 -2.19 -7.62 4.27
C VAL A 9 -0.86 -7.71 4.99
N HIS A 10 -0.87 -8.21 6.21
CA HIS A 10 0.34 -8.53 6.93
C HIS A 10 0.53 -10.02 7.13
N SER A 11 1.76 -10.39 7.49
CA SER A 11 2.11 -11.72 7.96
C SER A 11 2.13 -11.80 9.49
N LYS A 12 2.28 -13.02 9.99
CA LYS A 12 2.58 -13.33 11.40
C LYS A 12 3.89 -12.71 11.93
N TYR A 13 4.72 -12.12 11.06
CA TYR A 13 5.97 -11.45 11.45
C TYR A 13 5.82 -9.95 11.69
N SER A 14 4.69 -9.35 11.33
CA SER A 14 4.37 -7.97 11.68
C SER A 14 3.97 -7.83 13.14
N ARG A 15 4.18 -6.64 13.72
CA ARG A 15 3.70 -6.35 15.08
C ARG A 15 2.18 -6.30 15.15
N ALA A 16 1.64 -6.73 16.29
CA ALA A 16 0.20 -6.69 16.60
C ALA A 16 -0.69 -7.45 15.61
N THR A 17 -0.14 -8.45 14.92
CA THR A 17 -0.87 -9.34 14.03
C THR A 17 -1.12 -10.71 14.66
N SER A 18 -2.12 -11.43 14.13
CA SER A 18 -2.36 -12.83 14.50
C SER A 18 -1.20 -13.72 14.06
N ARG A 19 -0.90 -14.75 14.86
CA ARG A 19 0.02 -15.84 14.46
C ARG A 19 -0.51 -16.64 13.28
N ASP A 20 -1.82 -16.60 13.07
CA ASP A 20 -2.51 -17.29 11.98
C ASP A 20 -2.48 -16.48 10.68
N LEU A 21 -1.80 -15.33 10.61
CA LEU A 21 -1.48 -14.68 9.32
C LEU A 21 -0.34 -15.43 8.60
N ASP A 22 -0.61 -16.68 8.25
CA ASP A 22 0.17 -17.47 7.31
C ASP A 22 -0.59 -17.64 5.97
N LEU A 23 0.09 -18.19 4.96
CA LEU A 23 -0.48 -18.29 3.61
C LEU A 23 -1.70 -19.23 3.58
N GLU A 24 -1.70 -20.28 4.39
CA GLU A 24 -2.76 -21.27 4.43
C GLU A 24 -4.07 -20.68 4.95
N HIS A 25 -4.01 -19.97 6.08
CA HIS A 25 -5.18 -19.30 6.63
C HIS A 25 -5.64 -18.13 5.76
N LEU A 26 -4.70 -17.36 5.17
CA LEU A 26 -5.04 -16.33 4.20
C LEU A 26 -5.81 -16.90 3.00
N ALA A 27 -5.34 -18.00 2.42
CA ALA A 27 -6.04 -18.67 1.31
C ALA A 27 -7.41 -19.22 1.72
N ALA A 28 -7.52 -19.83 2.90
CA ALA A 28 -8.79 -20.33 3.44
C ALA A 28 -9.80 -19.19 3.64
N TRP A 29 -9.37 -18.06 4.20
CA TRP A 29 -10.23 -16.90 4.39
C TRP A 29 -10.53 -16.16 3.09
N ALA A 30 -9.61 -16.11 2.13
CA ALA A 30 -9.86 -15.56 0.80
C ALA A 30 -11.01 -16.30 0.11
N CYS A 31 -11.05 -17.64 0.21
CA CYS A 31 -12.16 -18.45 -0.28
C CYS A 31 -13.49 -18.11 0.43
N ARG A 32 -13.48 -18.02 1.76
CA ARG A 32 -14.68 -17.67 2.55
C ARG A 32 -15.18 -16.26 2.24
N LYS A 33 -14.27 -15.31 2.02
CA LYS A 33 -14.60 -13.91 1.75
C LYS A 33 -14.98 -13.68 0.29
N GLY A 34 -14.43 -14.46 -0.65
CA GLY A 34 -14.61 -14.26 -2.09
C GLY A 34 -13.53 -13.38 -2.71
N ILE A 35 -12.32 -13.39 -2.14
CA ILE A 35 -11.16 -12.67 -2.65
C ILE A 35 -10.37 -13.59 -3.58
N GLY A 36 -10.15 -13.15 -4.81
CA GLY A 36 -9.45 -13.92 -5.85
C GLY A 36 -7.94 -13.72 -5.86
N VAL A 37 -7.46 -12.53 -5.44
CA VAL A 37 -6.05 -12.19 -5.35
C VAL A 37 -5.75 -11.55 -4.00
N VAL A 38 -4.74 -12.03 -3.30
CA VAL A 38 -4.34 -11.54 -1.98
C VAL A 38 -2.90 -11.06 -2.04
N GLY A 39 -2.57 -9.94 -1.38
CA GLY A 39 -1.18 -9.57 -1.13
C GLY A 39 -0.47 -10.65 -0.30
N THR A 40 0.84 -10.81 -0.44
CA THR A 40 1.58 -11.70 0.47
C THR A 40 1.81 -11.08 1.84
N GLY A 41 1.82 -9.75 1.93
CA GLY A 41 2.40 -9.02 3.04
C GLY A 41 3.91 -9.24 3.19
N ASP A 42 4.58 -8.25 3.75
CA ASP A 42 5.84 -8.42 4.48
C ASP A 42 7.00 -9.12 3.73
N PHE A 43 7.02 -9.14 2.39
CA PHE A 43 7.99 -9.97 1.64
C PHE A 43 9.47 -9.63 1.92
N THR A 44 9.76 -8.46 2.51
CA THR A 44 11.12 -8.07 2.89
C THR A 44 11.61 -8.77 4.15
N HIS A 45 10.71 -9.32 4.97
CA HIS A 45 11.08 -10.03 6.17
C HIS A 45 11.75 -11.36 5.80
N PRO A 46 13.03 -11.61 6.16
CA PRO A 46 13.79 -12.74 5.61
C PRO A 46 13.18 -14.12 5.87
N ALA A 47 12.65 -14.34 7.08
CA ALA A 47 12.01 -15.62 7.41
C ALA A 47 10.67 -15.82 6.68
N TRP A 48 9.94 -14.72 6.46
CA TRP A 48 8.68 -14.78 5.71
C TRP A 48 8.96 -15.01 4.23
N CYS A 49 9.91 -14.29 3.65
CA CYS A 49 10.34 -14.47 2.26
C CYS A 49 10.80 -15.92 1.97
N ALA A 50 11.50 -16.55 2.92
CA ALA A 50 11.86 -17.96 2.80
C ALA A 50 10.63 -18.88 2.78
N GLU A 51 9.64 -18.61 3.63
CA GLU A 51 8.36 -19.33 3.64
C GLU A 51 7.56 -19.12 2.36
N LEU A 52 7.49 -17.88 1.84
CA LEU A 52 6.89 -17.55 0.55
C LEU A 52 7.53 -18.38 -0.57
N LYS A 53 8.87 -18.36 -0.70
CA LYS A 53 9.60 -19.14 -1.72
C LYS A 53 9.42 -20.65 -1.58
N GLN A 54 9.21 -21.14 -0.36
CA GLN A 54 8.98 -22.56 -0.11
C GLN A 54 7.57 -22.99 -0.52
N LYS A 55 6.55 -22.20 -0.18
CA LYS A 55 5.13 -22.56 -0.29
C LYS A 55 4.47 -22.11 -1.58
N LEU A 56 5.00 -21.08 -2.24
CA LEU A 56 4.43 -20.50 -3.45
C LEU A 56 5.08 -21.06 -4.71
N VAL A 57 4.25 -21.31 -5.73
CA VAL A 57 4.67 -21.66 -7.09
C VAL A 57 4.02 -20.70 -8.08
N PRO A 58 4.68 -20.40 -9.23
CA PRO A 58 4.07 -19.55 -10.25
C PRO A 58 2.72 -20.08 -10.74
N ALA A 59 1.76 -19.18 -11.01
CA ALA A 59 0.43 -19.52 -11.49
C ALA A 59 0.06 -18.78 -12.79
N GLU A 60 -0.05 -17.46 -12.71
CA GLU A 60 -0.24 -16.54 -13.84
C GLU A 60 0.93 -15.54 -13.86
N PRO A 61 1.15 -14.75 -14.94
CA PRO A 61 2.25 -13.80 -15.00
C PRO A 61 2.34 -12.88 -13.77
N GLY A 62 3.42 -13.04 -13.00
CA GLY A 62 3.67 -12.30 -11.76
C GLY A 62 2.74 -12.60 -10.58
N LEU A 63 1.89 -13.62 -10.68
CA LEU A 63 1.08 -14.14 -9.57
C LEU A 63 1.49 -15.56 -9.20
N TYR A 64 1.27 -15.88 -7.94
CA TYR A 64 1.63 -17.15 -7.34
C TYR A 64 0.41 -17.86 -6.79
N ARG A 65 0.53 -19.16 -6.61
CA ARG A 65 -0.44 -19.99 -5.88
C ARG A 65 0.29 -20.85 -4.86
N LEU A 66 -0.44 -21.39 -3.90
CA LEU A 66 0.14 -22.38 -2.99
C LEU A 66 0.44 -23.66 -3.76
N ARG A 67 1.44 -24.43 -3.31
CA ARG A 67 1.68 -25.77 -3.85
C ARG A 67 0.42 -26.64 -3.75
N ASP A 68 0.28 -27.57 -4.68
CA ASP A 68 -0.91 -28.44 -4.82
C ASP A 68 -1.26 -29.19 -3.54
N ASP A 69 -0.25 -29.69 -2.80
CA ASP A 69 -0.45 -30.40 -1.53
C ASP A 69 -1.14 -29.53 -0.47
N ILE A 70 -0.76 -28.25 -0.42
CA ILE A 70 -1.31 -27.27 0.52
C ILE A 70 -2.72 -26.84 0.09
N GLU A 71 -2.92 -26.53 -1.20
CA GLU A 71 -4.25 -26.13 -1.71
C GLU A 71 -5.30 -27.23 -1.48
N GLN A 72 -4.93 -28.50 -1.71
CA GLN A 72 -5.82 -29.63 -1.47
C GLN A 72 -6.16 -29.80 0.01
N ALA A 73 -5.19 -29.63 0.91
CA ALA A 73 -5.42 -29.69 2.35
C ALA A 73 -6.39 -28.59 2.82
N ILE A 74 -6.22 -27.36 2.32
CA ILE A 74 -7.13 -26.24 2.62
C ILE A 74 -8.54 -26.51 2.08
N ALA A 75 -8.65 -26.98 0.83
CA ALA A 75 -9.94 -27.28 0.22
C ALA A 75 -10.76 -28.29 1.02
N GLN A 76 -10.13 -29.25 1.69
CA GLN A 76 -10.81 -30.23 2.56
C GLN A 76 -11.46 -29.59 3.80
N THR A 77 -10.94 -28.45 4.27
CA THR A 77 -11.50 -27.70 5.41
C THR A 77 -12.64 -26.75 5.01
N LEU A 78 -12.81 -26.50 3.71
CA LEU A 78 -13.76 -25.53 3.17
C LEU A 78 -15.03 -26.20 2.62
N PRO A 79 -16.21 -25.61 2.86
CA PRO A 79 -17.43 -25.98 2.16
C PRO A 79 -17.24 -25.93 0.62
N PRO A 80 -17.78 -26.89 -0.14
CA PRO A 80 -17.64 -26.92 -1.61
C PRO A 80 -18.07 -25.62 -2.30
N THR A 81 -19.09 -24.95 -1.76
CA THR A 81 -19.68 -23.71 -2.30
C THR A 81 -18.77 -22.50 -2.25
N CYS A 82 -17.74 -22.49 -1.40
CA CYS A 82 -16.78 -21.39 -1.30
C CYS A 82 -15.37 -21.76 -1.77
N ARG A 83 -15.14 -22.98 -2.29
CA ARG A 83 -13.84 -23.37 -2.83
C ARG A 83 -13.55 -22.58 -4.09
N ALA A 84 -12.47 -21.81 -4.08
CA ALA A 84 -12.05 -21.00 -5.22
C ALA A 84 -10.53 -21.08 -5.40
N SER A 85 -10.07 -20.75 -6.60
CA SER A 85 -8.64 -20.58 -6.86
C SER A 85 -8.19 -19.22 -6.34
N VAL A 86 -7.26 -19.21 -5.39
CA VAL A 86 -6.69 -17.99 -4.81
C VAL A 86 -5.31 -17.76 -5.41
N ARG A 87 -4.99 -16.49 -5.67
CA ARG A 87 -3.66 -16.06 -6.09
C ARG A 87 -3.02 -15.13 -5.07
N PHE A 88 -1.70 -15.17 -5.02
CA PHE A 88 -0.88 -14.31 -4.20
C PHE A 88 -0.07 -13.37 -5.08
N MET A 89 -0.14 -12.07 -4.77
CA MET A 89 0.70 -11.02 -5.36
C MET A 89 1.79 -10.66 -4.34
N LEU A 90 3.05 -10.62 -4.78
CA LEU A 90 4.14 -10.23 -3.89
C LEU A 90 3.98 -8.76 -3.51
N GLU A 91 3.66 -8.53 -2.25
CA GLU A 91 3.39 -7.22 -1.65
C GLU A 91 4.09 -7.05 -0.30
N VAL A 92 4.49 -5.82 0.01
CA VAL A 92 5.00 -5.39 1.32
C VAL A 92 4.57 -3.96 1.65
N GLU A 93 4.25 -3.73 2.92
CA GLU A 93 4.16 -2.38 3.49
C GLU A 93 5.51 -1.97 4.12
N ILE A 94 6.01 -0.80 3.76
CA ILE A 94 7.22 -0.19 4.36
C ILE A 94 6.82 1.09 5.09
N SER A 95 7.24 1.22 6.34
CA SER A 95 7.06 2.44 7.12
C SER A 95 8.30 3.32 7.01
N THR A 96 8.12 4.58 6.64
CA THR A 96 9.18 5.58 6.59
C THR A 96 9.02 6.59 7.73
N ILE A 97 10.12 6.91 8.42
CA ILE A 97 10.15 7.97 9.44
C ILE A 97 11.38 8.85 9.21
N TYR A 98 11.17 10.10 8.83
CA TYR A 98 12.25 11.02 8.44
C TYR A 98 11.86 12.48 8.68
N LYS A 99 12.81 13.41 8.59
CA LYS A 99 12.53 14.85 8.65
C LYS A 99 12.48 15.44 7.25
N LYS A 100 11.45 16.23 6.95
CA LYS A 100 11.31 16.98 5.68
C LYS A 100 10.45 18.22 5.92
N ALA A 101 10.92 19.37 5.43
CA ALA A 101 10.31 20.69 5.67
C ALA A 101 10.04 20.94 7.18
N ASP A 102 11.07 20.75 8.00
CA ASP A 102 11.07 20.95 9.46
C ASP A 102 10.04 20.13 10.28
N ARG A 103 9.37 19.17 9.65
CA ARG A 103 8.44 18.25 10.29
C ARG A 103 8.96 16.82 10.23
N THR A 104 8.69 16.06 11.29
CA THR A 104 8.86 14.61 11.26
C THR A 104 7.70 14.01 10.46
N ARG A 105 8.05 13.37 9.35
CA ARG A 105 7.12 12.66 8.47
C ARG A 105 7.12 11.19 8.86
N LYS A 106 5.92 10.62 8.87
CA LYS A 106 5.68 9.19 9.09
C LYS A 106 4.69 8.78 8.01
N VAL A 107 5.10 7.89 7.11
CA VAL A 107 4.28 7.50 5.96
C VAL A 107 4.48 6.02 5.68
N HIS A 108 3.39 5.32 5.42
CA HIS A 108 3.40 3.94 4.97
C HIS A 108 3.21 3.84 3.46
N HIS A 109 3.78 2.79 2.90
CA HIS A 109 3.91 2.60 1.46
C HIS A 109 3.75 1.13 1.12
N LEU A 110 2.85 0.83 0.21
CA LEU A 110 2.71 -0.50 -0.38
C LEU A 110 3.61 -0.61 -1.58
N ILE A 111 4.39 -1.68 -1.67
CA ILE A 111 5.25 -1.96 -2.79
C ILE A 111 4.91 -3.33 -3.34
N TYR A 112 4.75 -3.39 -4.66
CA TYR A 112 4.39 -4.60 -5.38
C TYR A 112 5.53 -5.01 -6.29
N ALA A 113 5.81 -6.31 -6.35
CA ALA A 113 6.86 -6.88 -7.17
C ALA A 113 6.30 -8.02 -8.06
N PRO A 114 6.72 -8.12 -9.32
CA PRO A 114 6.27 -9.18 -10.21
C PRO A 114 6.93 -10.53 -9.92
N ASP A 115 8.10 -10.54 -9.27
CA ASP A 115 8.88 -11.76 -9.09
C ASP A 115 9.82 -11.69 -7.87
N PHE A 116 10.27 -12.87 -7.44
CA PHE A 116 11.20 -13.01 -6.33
C PHE A 116 12.59 -12.41 -6.59
N GLU A 117 13.01 -12.26 -7.85
CA GLU A 117 14.29 -11.63 -8.18
C GLU A 117 14.25 -10.13 -7.84
N THR A 118 13.13 -9.48 -8.18
CA THR A 118 12.82 -8.10 -7.81
C THR A 118 12.72 -7.94 -6.31
N VAL A 119 12.04 -8.87 -5.61
CA VAL A 119 11.99 -8.90 -4.14
C VAL A 119 13.40 -9.01 -3.53
N ASP A 120 14.26 -9.87 -4.08
CA ASP A 120 15.62 -10.08 -3.57
C ASP A 120 16.49 -8.83 -3.75
N ARG A 121 16.43 -8.19 -4.93
CA ARG A 121 17.16 -6.92 -5.18
C ARG A 121 16.68 -5.81 -4.25
N MET A 122 15.37 -5.70 -4.05
CA MET A 122 14.77 -4.69 -3.18
C MET A 122 15.15 -4.92 -1.71
N SER A 123 14.96 -6.14 -1.21
CA SER A 123 15.29 -6.51 0.17
C SER A 123 16.78 -6.32 0.47
N ALA A 124 17.67 -6.69 -0.47
CA ALA A 124 19.11 -6.46 -0.32
C ALA A 124 19.47 -4.97 -0.23
N ARG A 125 18.72 -4.10 -0.91
CA ARG A 125 18.93 -2.64 -0.84
C ARG A 125 18.37 -2.03 0.44
N LEU A 126 17.17 -2.43 0.85
CA LEU A 126 16.54 -1.94 2.09
C LEU A 126 17.30 -2.41 3.34
N ALA A 127 17.84 -3.63 3.35
CA ALA A 127 18.66 -4.16 4.44
C ALA A 127 19.94 -3.35 4.70
N ARG A 128 20.45 -2.61 3.70
CA ARG A 128 21.61 -1.71 3.86
C ARG A 128 21.24 -0.37 4.51
N ILE A 129 19.96 -0.03 4.54
CA ILE A 129 19.44 1.23 5.07
C ILE A 129 18.97 1.05 6.51
N GLY A 130 18.29 -0.05 6.81
CA GLY A 130 17.78 -0.33 8.15
C GLY A 130 17.44 -1.80 8.36
N ASN A 131 16.94 -2.11 9.55
CA ASN A 131 16.61 -3.48 9.93
C ASN A 131 15.28 -3.92 9.30
N ILE A 132 15.35 -4.86 8.36
CA ILE A 132 14.17 -5.47 7.72
C ILE A 132 13.75 -6.81 8.33
N ALA A 133 14.45 -7.27 9.37
CA ALA A 133 14.27 -8.60 9.96
C ALA A 133 13.58 -8.60 11.33
N SER A 134 13.30 -7.43 11.92
CA SER A 134 12.67 -7.34 13.25
C SER A 134 11.14 -7.24 13.22
N ASP A 135 10.58 -6.90 12.07
CA ASP A 135 9.16 -6.64 11.86
C ASP A 135 8.82 -6.94 10.41
N GLY A 136 7.62 -7.49 10.17
CA GLY A 136 7.08 -7.69 8.83
C GLY A 136 6.93 -6.38 8.05
N ARG A 137 6.56 -5.30 8.75
CA ARG A 137 6.61 -3.93 8.26
C ARG A 137 7.85 -3.22 8.81
N PRO A 138 8.96 -3.20 8.06
CA PRO A 138 10.15 -2.51 8.52
C PRO A 138 9.94 -0.99 8.59
N ILE A 139 10.50 -0.39 9.64
CA ILE A 139 10.53 1.06 9.84
C ILE A 139 11.90 1.57 9.45
N LEU A 140 11.96 2.42 8.42
CA LEU A 140 13.21 2.90 7.84
C LEU A 140 13.32 4.42 7.97
N GLY A 141 14.51 4.89 8.33
CA GLY A 141 14.91 6.30 8.33
C GLY A 141 15.17 6.82 6.92
N LEU A 142 14.16 6.78 6.05
CA LEU A 142 14.28 6.95 4.61
C LEU A 142 13.19 7.89 4.08
N ASP A 143 13.51 8.82 3.18
CA ASP A 143 12.52 9.68 2.52
C ASP A 143 11.59 8.84 1.61
N SER A 144 10.30 9.12 1.61
CA SER A 144 9.30 8.44 0.77
C SER A 144 9.63 8.50 -0.73
N ARG A 145 10.22 9.60 -1.20
CA ARG A 145 10.71 9.74 -2.58
C ARG A 145 11.84 8.75 -2.87
N ASP A 146 12.76 8.57 -1.93
CA ASP A 146 13.90 7.66 -2.12
C ASP A 146 13.50 6.19 -2.01
N LEU A 147 12.47 5.88 -1.19
CA LEU A 147 11.86 4.56 -1.20
C LEU A 147 11.21 4.24 -2.56
N LEU A 148 10.49 5.20 -3.16
CA LEU A 148 9.92 5.05 -4.50
C LEU A 148 11.01 4.81 -5.55
N GLU A 149 12.12 5.54 -5.49
CA GLU A 149 13.28 5.29 -6.36
C GLU A 149 13.81 3.85 -6.18
N ILE A 150 13.98 3.39 -4.95
CA ILE A 150 14.43 2.01 -4.66
C ILE A 150 13.47 0.98 -5.26
N ALA A 151 12.16 1.18 -5.12
CA ALA A 151 11.15 0.28 -5.68
C ALA A 151 11.30 0.19 -7.21
N LEU A 152 11.33 1.35 -7.89
CA LEU A 152 11.44 1.44 -9.35
C LEU A 152 12.78 0.87 -9.89
N GLU A 153 13.88 1.06 -9.16
CA GLU A 153 15.20 0.54 -9.54
C GLU A 153 15.36 -0.96 -9.24
N SER A 154 14.45 -1.54 -8.45
CA SER A 154 14.49 -2.96 -8.11
C SER A 154 13.97 -3.86 -9.23
N GLY A 155 13.19 -3.35 -10.19
CA GLY A 155 12.73 -4.10 -11.36
C GLY A 155 11.78 -3.31 -12.27
N PRO A 156 11.71 -3.64 -13.58
CA PRO A 156 11.01 -2.82 -14.60
C PRO A 156 9.50 -2.68 -14.42
N HIS A 157 8.89 -3.46 -13.52
CA HIS A 157 7.44 -3.41 -13.24
C HIS A 157 7.10 -3.26 -11.76
N ALA A 158 8.08 -3.13 -10.87
CA ALA A 158 7.79 -2.81 -9.48
C ALA A 158 7.17 -1.42 -9.37
N TYR A 159 6.18 -1.27 -8.51
CA TYR A 159 5.49 -0.01 -8.29
C TYR A 159 5.14 0.17 -6.82
N LEU A 160 4.83 1.41 -6.44
CA LEU A 160 4.50 1.80 -5.08
C LEU A 160 3.15 2.52 -5.08
N VAL A 161 2.32 2.19 -4.10
CA VAL A 161 1.05 2.86 -3.80
C VAL A 161 1.17 3.45 -2.38
N PRO A 162 0.90 4.75 -2.17
CA PRO A 162 0.81 5.32 -0.83
C PRO A 162 -0.30 4.60 -0.04
N ALA A 163 0.02 4.04 1.12
CA ALA A 163 -0.93 3.28 1.93
C ALA A 163 -1.87 4.23 2.70
N HIS A 164 -3.13 3.80 2.88
CA HIS A 164 -4.18 4.41 3.71
C HIS A 164 -4.01 5.92 3.96
N ILE A 165 -4.09 6.71 2.88
CA ILE A 165 -3.51 8.07 2.80
C ILE A 165 -4.08 9.09 3.79
N TRP A 166 -5.18 8.79 4.46
CA TRP A 166 -5.85 9.68 5.41
C TRP A 166 -5.70 9.32 6.88
N THR A 167 -5.13 8.16 7.22
CA THR A 167 -5.00 7.80 8.63
C THR A 167 -4.20 8.89 9.38
N PRO A 168 -4.62 9.34 10.59
CA PRO A 168 -4.07 10.55 11.21
C PRO A 168 -2.54 10.53 11.36
N TRP A 169 -1.99 9.33 11.57
CA TRP A 169 -0.57 9.04 11.67
C TRP A 169 -0.20 8.05 10.58
N PHE A 170 1.07 8.08 10.13
CA PHE A 170 1.60 7.11 9.18
C PHE A 170 1.00 7.16 7.77
N ALA A 171 0.32 8.25 7.41
CA ALA A 171 -0.25 8.44 6.09
C ALA A 171 0.31 9.65 5.35
N ALA A 172 0.19 9.63 4.02
CA ALA A 172 0.69 10.69 3.16
C ALA A 172 -0.05 12.01 3.35
N LEU A 173 -1.36 12.00 3.65
CA LEU A 173 -2.22 13.19 3.84
C LEU A 173 -2.79 13.29 5.26
N GLY A 174 -2.37 12.41 6.18
CA GLY A 174 -2.83 12.38 7.57
C GLY A 174 -2.60 13.70 8.32
N SER A 175 -3.52 14.03 9.25
CA SER A 175 -3.55 15.32 9.95
C SER A 175 -2.31 15.62 10.81
N GLN A 176 -1.60 14.60 11.27
CA GLN A 176 -0.46 14.77 12.18
C GLN A 176 0.88 14.80 11.45
N SER A 177 1.18 13.76 10.67
CA SER A 177 2.48 13.56 10.01
C SER A 177 2.46 13.75 8.49
N GLY A 178 1.28 13.93 7.89
CA GLY A 178 1.08 14.01 6.45
C GLY A 178 1.39 15.37 5.81
N PHE A 179 1.50 15.34 4.49
CA PHE A 179 1.70 16.46 3.58
C PHE A 179 0.35 17.03 3.12
N ASP A 180 0.38 18.17 2.42
CA ASP A 180 -0.82 18.76 1.83
C ASP A 180 -1.04 18.30 0.38
N SER A 181 -0.10 17.52 -0.18
CA SER A 181 -0.27 16.83 -1.47
C SER A 181 0.61 15.58 -1.59
N ILE A 182 0.23 14.65 -2.48
CA ILE A 182 1.08 13.50 -2.85
C ILE A 182 2.39 13.97 -3.51
N THR A 183 2.36 15.08 -4.26
CA THR A 183 3.53 15.67 -4.90
C THR A 183 4.60 16.10 -3.89
N GLU A 184 4.22 16.69 -2.76
CA GLU A 184 5.19 17.05 -1.71
C GLU A 184 5.87 15.82 -1.08
N CYS A 185 5.12 14.72 -0.94
CA CYS A 185 5.63 13.47 -0.38
C CYS A 185 6.72 12.87 -1.29
N TYR A 186 6.42 12.70 -2.59
CA TYR A 186 7.26 11.96 -3.53
C TYR A 186 8.13 12.84 -4.45
N GLY A 187 8.00 14.16 -4.39
CA GLY A 187 8.86 15.10 -5.10
C GLY A 187 8.89 14.91 -6.62
N ASP A 188 10.09 14.81 -7.19
CA ASP A 188 10.29 14.65 -8.63
C ASP A 188 9.83 13.31 -9.20
N LEU A 189 9.47 12.35 -8.33
CA LEU A 189 8.94 11.04 -8.71
C LEU A 189 7.42 10.94 -8.54
N ALA A 190 6.72 12.01 -8.14
CA ALA A 190 5.28 11.98 -7.91
C ALA A 190 4.46 11.51 -9.12
N ASP A 191 4.92 11.80 -10.35
CA ASP A 191 4.26 11.34 -11.58
C ASP A 191 4.38 9.83 -11.82
N ARG A 192 5.15 9.11 -10.99
CA ARG A 192 5.23 7.64 -11.01
C ARG A 192 4.17 6.99 -10.14
N ILE A 193 3.47 7.76 -9.30
CA ILE A 193 2.32 7.30 -8.53
C ILE A 193 1.08 7.46 -9.41
N PHE A 194 0.39 6.35 -9.65
CA PHE A 194 -0.85 6.31 -10.46
C PHE A 194 -2.06 5.84 -9.64
N ALA A 195 -1.84 5.32 -8.43
CA ALA A 195 -2.87 4.85 -7.53
C ALA A 195 -2.53 5.25 -6.09
N VAL A 196 -3.56 5.38 -5.25
CA VAL A 196 -3.45 5.64 -3.80
C VAL A 196 -4.46 4.78 -3.05
N GLU A 197 -4.08 4.30 -1.87
CA GLU A 197 -4.98 3.54 -1.01
C GLU A 197 -5.79 4.46 -0.11
N THR A 198 -7.12 4.34 -0.12
CA THR A 198 -8.03 5.10 0.74
C THR A 198 -7.80 4.72 2.21
N GLY A 199 -7.92 3.42 2.49
CA GLY A 199 -7.85 2.82 3.82
C GLY A 199 -9.08 3.11 4.67
N LEU A 200 -9.21 2.37 5.77
CA LEU A 200 -10.38 2.26 6.65
C LEU A 200 -10.96 3.55 7.27
N SER A 201 -10.30 4.69 7.07
CA SER A 201 -10.72 5.97 7.63
C SER A 201 -11.29 6.94 6.59
N SER A 202 -11.32 6.53 5.31
CA SER A 202 -11.88 7.33 4.24
C SER A 202 -12.44 6.44 3.14
N ASP A 203 -13.40 6.94 2.38
CA ASP A 203 -13.94 6.27 1.21
C ASP A 203 -13.72 7.12 -0.07
N PRO A 204 -14.05 6.60 -1.27
CA PRO A 204 -13.88 7.36 -2.51
C PRO A 204 -14.67 8.68 -2.54
N PRO A 205 -15.94 8.77 -2.11
CA PRO A 205 -16.65 10.05 -1.98
C PRO A 205 -15.91 11.12 -1.17
N MET A 206 -15.31 10.75 -0.02
CA MET A 206 -14.47 11.69 0.74
C MET A 206 -13.27 12.18 -0.09
N ASN A 207 -12.64 11.29 -0.85
CA ASN A 207 -11.47 11.60 -1.67
C ASN A 207 -11.79 12.49 -2.89
N TRP A 208 -12.97 12.33 -3.51
CA TRP A 208 -13.42 13.14 -4.66
C TRP A 208 -13.67 14.61 -4.33
N ARG A 209 -13.62 14.97 -3.05
CA ARG A 209 -13.71 16.35 -2.59
C ARG A 209 -12.40 17.13 -2.78
N VAL A 210 -11.32 16.44 -3.12
CA VAL A 210 -9.96 16.96 -3.22
C VAL A 210 -9.46 16.76 -4.65
N SER A 211 -9.64 17.75 -5.53
CA SER A 211 -9.47 17.58 -6.98
C SER A 211 -8.07 17.13 -7.42
N PHE A 212 -7.02 17.43 -6.65
CA PHE A 212 -5.69 16.94 -6.99
C PHE A 212 -5.58 15.40 -6.90
N LEU A 213 -6.51 14.74 -6.19
CA LEU A 213 -6.59 13.28 -6.11
C LEU A 213 -7.25 12.65 -7.34
N ASP A 214 -7.98 13.41 -8.16
CA ASP A 214 -8.72 12.91 -9.33
C ASP A 214 -7.84 12.18 -10.35
N ARG A 215 -6.53 12.49 -10.37
CA ARG A 215 -5.56 11.84 -11.26
C ARG A 215 -5.14 10.44 -10.79
N TYR A 216 -5.44 10.04 -9.56
CA TYR A 216 -5.04 8.76 -9.00
C TYR A 216 -6.20 7.78 -9.01
N ARG A 217 -5.90 6.51 -9.30
CA ARG A 217 -6.83 5.43 -9.05
C ARG A 217 -6.93 5.18 -7.56
N LEU A 218 -8.15 5.17 -7.02
CA LEU A 218 -8.38 4.79 -5.63
C LEU A 218 -8.39 3.26 -5.51
N THR A 219 -7.62 2.74 -4.59
CA THR A 219 -7.64 1.31 -4.21
C THR A 219 -8.05 1.18 -2.76
N SER A 220 -8.74 0.09 -2.43
CA SER A 220 -9.17 -0.20 -1.07
C SER A 220 -8.76 -1.62 -0.73
N ASN A 221 -8.14 -1.79 0.42
CA ASN A 221 -7.57 -3.05 0.88
C ASN A 221 -7.69 -3.13 2.39
N SER A 222 -7.69 -4.35 2.92
CA SER A 222 -8.09 -4.55 4.31
C SER A 222 -7.07 -4.08 5.33
N ASP A 223 -5.77 -4.01 5.02
CA ASP A 223 -4.71 -3.95 6.05
C ASP A 223 -4.94 -5.04 7.12
N ALA A 224 -5.10 -6.29 6.65
CA ALA A 224 -5.51 -7.41 7.49
C ALA A 224 -4.45 -7.74 8.56
N HIS A 225 -4.81 -7.53 9.82
CA HIS A 225 -4.04 -7.94 10.99
C HIS A 225 -4.50 -9.30 11.57
N SER A 226 -5.54 -9.90 10.99
CA SER A 226 -5.92 -11.30 11.22
C SER A 226 -6.63 -11.85 9.98
N PRO A 227 -6.59 -13.17 9.73
CA PRO A 227 -7.20 -13.74 8.52
C PRO A 227 -8.68 -13.42 8.35
N GLY A 228 -9.44 -13.35 9.45
CA GLY A 228 -10.87 -13.02 9.43
C GLY A 228 -11.20 -11.58 9.03
N LYS A 229 -10.21 -10.67 9.09
CA LYS A 229 -10.35 -9.27 8.65
C LYS A 229 -10.02 -9.07 7.18
N LEU A 230 -9.53 -10.10 6.49
CA LEU A 230 -9.34 -10.09 5.04
C LEU A 230 -10.62 -9.67 4.31
N GLY A 231 -10.47 -8.85 3.29
CA GLY A 231 -11.55 -8.43 2.41
C GLY A 231 -12.59 -7.53 3.08
N ARG A 232 -12.31 -6.93 4.27
CA ARG A 232 -13.14 -5.84 4.82
C ARG A 232 -13.16 -4.60 3.93
N GLU A 233 -12.08 -4.43 3.17
CA GLU A 233 -12.01 -3.58 1.97
C GLU A 233 -11.34 -4.41 0.87
N ALA A 234 -11.70 -4.14 -0.38
CA ALA A 234 -11.11 -4.81 -1.53
C ALA A 234 -11.25 -3.97 -2.81
N THR A 235 -10.37 -4.17 -3.76
CA THR A 235 -10.45 -3.55 -5.08
C THR A 235 -10.98 -4.56 -6.10
N THR A 236 -11.91 -4.15 -6.95
CA THR A 236 -12.55 -5.01 -7.95
C THR A 236 -11.97 -4.75 -9.33
N PHE A 237 -11.64 -5.83 -10.03
CA PHE A 237 -11.11 -5.81 -11.39
C PHE A 237 -11.97 -6.66 -12.31
N ASP A 238 -11.99 -6.31 -13.60
CA ASP A 238 -12.49 -7.12 -14.70
C ASP A 238 -11.46 -7.13 -15.83
N CYS A 239 -10.38 -7.87 -15.60
CA CYS A 239 -9.27 -8.07 -16.53
C CYS A 239 -8.77 -9.52 -16.46
N GLU A 240 -7.62 -9.80 -17.06
CA GLU A 240 -6.90 -11.05 -16.79
C GLU A 240 -6.42 -11.04 -15.32
N ARG A 241 -6.47 -12.20 -14.67
CA ARG A 241 -6.06 -12.34 -13.27
C ARG A 241 -4.55 -12.59 -13.21
N ASP A 242 -3.79 -11.55 -13.52
CA ASP A 242 -2.33 -11.53 -13.43
C ASP A 242 -1.82 -10.16 -12.95
N TYR A 243 -0.53 -10.09 -12.59
CA TYR A 243 0.09 -8.90 -12.02
C TYR A 243 0.06 -7.70 -12.97
N PHE A 244 0.36 -7.94 -14.25
CA PHE A 244 0.53 -6.90 -15.25
C PHE A 244 -0.81 -6.31 -15.67
N ALA A 245 -1.84 -7.15 -15.78
CA ALA A 245 -3.21 -6.73 -16.04
C ALA A 245 -3.77 -5.88 -14.88
N ILE A 246 -3.54 -6.29 -13.62
CA ILE A 246 -3.94 -5.49 -12.44
C ILE A 246 -3.22 -4.13 -12.45
N LYS A 247 -1.90 -4.13 -12.64
CA LYS A 247 -1.11 -2.89 -12.73
C LYS A 247 -1.62 -1.99 -13.86
N HIS A 248 -1.87 -2.55 -15.04
CA HIS A 248 -2.39 -1.82 -16.19
C HIS A 248 -3.79 -1.24 -15.93
N ALA A 249 -4.66 -1.99 -15.26
CA ALA A 249 -5.98 -1.52 -14.85
C ALA A 249 -5.89 -0.33 -13.90
N LEU A 250 -4.95 -0.36 -12.95
CA LEU A 250 -4.73 0.79 -12.06
C LEU A 250 -4.19 2.01 -12.82
N GLU A 251 -3.21 1.81 -13.71
CA GLU A 251 -2.58 2.88 -14.51
C GLU A 251 -3.55 3.52 -15.50
N THR A 252 -4.39 2.73 -16.17
CA THR A 252 -5.16 3.19 -17.33
C THR A 252 -6.67 3.18 -17.10
N GLY A 253 -7.16 2.27 -16.27
CA GLY A 253 -8.58 2.09 -15.97
C GLY A 253 -9.24 0.97 -16.75
N HIS A 254 -8.58 0.48 -17.79
CA HIS A 254 -9.07 -0.66 -18.54
C HIS A 254 -9.02 -1.91 -17.66
N GLY A 255 -10.20 -2.38 -17.26
CA GLY A 255 -10.37 -3.51 -16.35
C GLY A 255 -10.35 -3.15 -14.86
N TYR A 256 -10.29 -1.87 -14.49
CA TYR A 256 -10.59 -1.43 -13.13
C TYR A 256 -12.10 -1.23 -13.00
N VAL A 257 -12.72 -1.85 -12.00
CA VAL A 257 -14.18 -1.78 -11.79
C VAL A 257 -14.53 -0.80 -10.69
N GLY A 258 -13.76 -0.78 -9.60
CA GLY A 258 -14.03 0.05 -8.44
C GLY A 258 -13.65 -0.62 -7.13
N THR A 259 -14.23 -0.17 -6.03
CA THR A 259 -13.83 -0.56 -4.68
C THR A 259 -15.01 -1.09 -3.86
N VAL A 260 -14.67 -1.98 -2.95
CA VAL A 260 -15.53 -2.48 -1.91
C VAL A 260 -15.02 -1.89 -0.60
N GLU A 261 -15.88 -1.13 0.06
CA GLU A 261 -15.53 -0.28 1.18
C GLU A 261 -16.16 -0.74 2.48
N PHE A 262 -15.43 -0.48 3.55
CA PHE A 262 -15.94 -0.41 4.90
C PHE A 262 -16.46 1.03 5.16
N PHE A 263 -17.45 1.19 6.03
CA PHE A 263 -17.96 2.53 6.36
C PHE A 263 -16.91 3.31 7.18
N PRO A 264 -16.36 4.42 6.66
CA PRO A 264 -15.32 5.17 7.36
C PRO A 264 -15.83 5.77 8.68
N ASP A 265 -17.14 5.97 8.81
CA ASP A 265 -17.83 6.42 10.02
C ASP A 265 -17.61 5.52 11.24
N GLU A 266 -17.38 4.21 11.05
CA GLU A 266 -17.03 3.33 12.17
C GLU A 266 -15.67 3.69 12.77
N GLY A 267 -14.84 4.42 12.03
CA GLY A 267 -13.53 4.89 12.46
C GLY A 267 -13.58 5.68 13.76
N LYS A 268 -12.73 5.30 14.72
CA LYS A 268 -12.59 5.94 16.04
C LYS A 268 -12.27 7.44 16.04
N TYR A 269 -11.82 7.96 14.90
CA TYR A 269 -11.44 9.35 14.70
C TYR A 269 -12.05 9.86 13.38
N HIS A 270 -13.28 9.46 13.06
CA HIS A 270 -13.95 9.93 11.84
C HIS A 270 -14.33 11.41 11.98
N LEU A 271 -15.23 11.73 12.93
CA LEU A 271 -15.61 13.10 13.25
C LEU A 271 -14.74 13.73 14.32
N ASP A 272 -14.81 15.06 14.41
CA ASP A 272 -14.23 15.81 15.50
C ASP A 272 -15.02 15.58 16.78
N GLY A 273 -14.34 15.57 17.92
CA GLY A 273 -15.09 15.52 19.16
C GLY A 273 -14.29 15.60 20.45
N HIS A 274 -15.04 15.54 21.54
CA HIS A 274 -14.54 15.57 22.91
C HIS A 274 -15.36 14.60 23.74
N ARG A 275 -14.83 13.38 23.87
CA ARG A 275 -15.47 12.22 24.49
C ARG A 275 -15.99 12.50 25.90
N LYS A 276 -15.21 13.22 26.71
CA LYS A 276 -15.59 13.53 28.10
C LYS A 276 -16.86 14.38 28.21
N CYS A 277 -17.19 15.13 27.17
CA CYS A 277 -18.41 15.95 27.11
C CYS A 277 -19.46 15.37 26.16
N GLU A 278 -19.23 14.19 25.58
CA GLU A 278 -20.10 13.56 24.58
C GLU A 278 -20.41 14.50 23.39
N VAL A 279 -19.44 15.36 23.05
CA VAL A 279 -19.56 16.28 21.91
C VAL A 279 -18.95 15.62 20.68
N ARG A 280 -19.76 15.56 19.62
CA ARG A 280 -19.38 15.11 18.28
C ARG A 280 -19.82 16.17 17.28
N LEU A 281 -18.88 16.67 16.47
CA LEU A 281 -19.12 17.76 15.53
C LEU A 281 -18.59 17.40 14.14
N THR A 282 -19.31 17.85 13.12
CA THR A 282 -18.80 17.90 11.75
C THR A 282 -17.65 18.91 11.65
N PRO A 283 -16.76 18.80 10.64
CA PRO A 283 -15.66 19.74 10.47
C PRO A 283 -16.09 21.21 10.44
N ARG A 284 -17.23 21.49 9.79
CA ARG A 284 -17.78 22.84 9.67
C ARG A 284 -18.27 23.39 11.01
N GLU A 285 -18.91 22.55 11.81
CA GLU A 285 -19.31 22.93 13.17
C GLU A 285 -18.09 23.19 14.05
N THR A 286 -17.05 22.34 13.97
CA THR A 286 -15.79 22.55 14.69
C THR A 286 -15.13 23.87 14.32
N LEU A 287 -15.07 24.19 13.02
CA LEU A 287 -14.54 25.48 12.53
C LEU A 287 -15.37 26.66 13.06
N ALA A 288 -16.70 26.55 13.07
CA ALA A 288 -17.60 27.57 13.62
C ALA A 288 -17.39 27.77 15.14
N HIS A 289 -17.00 26.72 15.86
CA HIS A 289 -16.66 26.75 17.28
C HIS A 289 -15.18 27.04 17.57
N GLY A 290 -14.38 27.40 16.55
CA GLY A 290 -12.96 27.75 16.71
C GLY A 290 -12.09 26.60 17.20
N GLY A 291 -12.45 25.35 16.88
CA GLY A 291 -11.71 24.15 17.28
C GLY A 291 -11.83 23.77 18.75
N ARG A 292 -12.81 24.32 19.47
CA ARG A 292 -13.00 24.11 20.92
C ARG A 292 -14.34 23.48 21.23
N CYS A 293 -14.36 22.67 22.27
CA CYS A 293 -15.57 22.03 22.79
C CYS A 293 -16.55 23.11 23.30
N PRO A 294 -17.81 23.14 22.83
CA PRO A 294 -18.82 24.12 23.25
C PRO A 294 -19.26 23.95 24.71
N VAL A 295 -18.96 22.80 25.34
CA VAL A 295 -19.33 22.50 26.72
C VAL A 295 -18.25 22.95 27.72
N CYS A 296 -16.99 22.61 27.46
CA CYS A 296 -15.89 22.86 28.42
C CYS A 296 -14.81 23.83 27.94
N GLY A 297 -14.81 24.22 26.66
CA GLY A 297 -13.81 25.13 26.07
C GLY A 297 -12.44 24.51 25.76
N GLU A 298 -12.21 23.24 26.12
CA GLU A 298 -10.99 22.50 25.78
C GLU A 298 -10.90 22.23 24.26
N PRO A 299 -9.69 22.05 23.70
CA PRO A 299 -9.51 21.68 22.29
C PRO A 299 -10.23 20.38 21.94
N LEU A 300 -10.84 20.33 20.74
CA LEU A 300 -11.42 19.11 20.19
C LEU A 300 -10.32 18.19 19.63
N THR A 301 -10.54 16.87 19.72
CA THR A 301 -9.76 15.90 18.95
C THR A 301 -10.23 15.97 17.50
N ILE A 302 -9.30 16.28 16.59
CA ILE A 302 -9.59 16.45 15.16
C ILE A 302 -9.66 15.10 14.46
N GLY A 303 -10.76 14.87 13.77
CA GLY A 303 -11.05 13.67 12.99
C GLY A 303 -10.43 13.68 11.59
N VAL A 304 -10.58 12.57 10.89
CA VAL A 304 -10.10 12.38 9.51
C VAL A 304 -10.95 13.20 8.54
N GLU A 305 -12.25 13.25 8.75
CA GLU A 305 -13.18 14.02 7.91
C GLU A 305 -12.83 15.53 7.94
N HIS A 306 -12.33 16.03 9.06
CA HIS A 306 -11.83 17.41 9.15
C HIS A 306 -10.58 17.62 8.30
N ARG A 307 -9.66 16.65 8.29
CA ARG A 307 -8.46 16.75 7.45
C ARG A 307 -8.81 16.75 5.97
N VAL A 308 -9.84 15.99 5.57
CA VAL A 308 -10.40 16.04 4.22
C VAL A 308 -11.00 17.43 3.95
N GLU A 309 -11.87 17.96 4.82
CA GLU A 309 -12.45 19.32 4.66
C GLU A 309 -11.38 20.40 4.50
N VAL A 310 -10.27 20.34 5.25
CA VAL A 310 -9.17 21.32 5.16
C VAL A 310 -8.48 21.31 3.79
N LEU A 311 -8.37 20.15 3.14
CA LEU A 311 -7.75 20.00 1.82
C LEU A 311 -8.75 20.06 0.67
N ALA A 312 -10.04 19.94 0.96
CA ALA A 312 -11.09 19.88 -0.04
C ALA A 312 -11.28 21.22 -0.76
N ASP A 313 -11.40 21.15 -2.08
CA ASP A 313 -11.79 22.25 -2.96
C ASP A 313 -13.22 22.09 -3.49
N HIS A 314 -13.86 20.94 -3.23
CA HIS A 314 -15.27 20.71 -3.46
C HIS A 314 -16.01 20.47 -2.14
N SER A 315 -17.20 21.06 -2.01
CA SER A 315 -18.13 20.63 -0.97
C SER A 315 -18.61 19.20 -1.25
N GLU A 316 -19.10 18.51 -0.23
CA GLU A 316 -19.69 17.17 -0.36
C GLU A 316 -20.78 17.12 -1.46
N ALA A 317 -21.62 18.15 -1.56
CA ALA A 317 -22.66 18.25 -2.59
C ALA A 317 -22.13 18.52 -4.02
N GLN A 318 -20.89 19.00 -4.14
CA GLN A 318 -20.23 19.29 -5.42
C GLN A 318 -19.28 18.20 -5.87
N ALA A 319 -18.83 17.33 -4.96
CA ALA A 319 -17.91 16.25 -5.27
C ALA A 319 -18.60 15.24 -6.19
N LEU A 320 -18.07 15.11 -7.39
CA LEU A 320 -18.54 14.16 -8.39
C LEU A 320 -17.44 13.12 -8.63
N PRO A 321 -17.80 11.86 -8.97
CA PRO A 321 -16.81 10.86 -9.33
C PRO A 321 -15.93 11.35 -10.51
N PRO A 322 -14.60 11.41 -10.36
CA PRO A 322 -13.69 11.79 -11.45
C PRO A 322 -13.63 10.73 -12.55
N PRO A 323 -13.03 11.02 -13.72
CA PRO A 323 -12.89 10.04 -14.81
C PRO A 323 -12.12 8.76 -14.43
N THR A 324 -11.30 8.81 -13.38
CA THR A 324 -10.56 7.67 -12.84
C THR A 324 -11.40 6.78 -11.91
N ALA A 325 -12.56 7.27 -11.45
CA ALA A 325 -13.40 6.60 -10.48
C ALA A 325 -14.02 5.31 -11.03
N GLY A 326 -14.22 4.36 -10.13
CA GLY A 326 -14.98 3.14 -10.37
C GLY A 326 -16.24 3.12 -9.51
N MET A 327 -16.96 2.00 -9.56
CA MET A 327 -18.09 1.75 -8.69
C MET A 327 -17.64 1.67 -7.23
N VAL A 328 -18.39 2.28 -6.33
CA VAL A 328 -18.16 2.21 -4.89
C VAL A 328 -19.29 1.40 -4.28
N SER A 329 -18.95 0.38 -3.49
CA SER A 329 -19.94 -0.39 -2.72
C SER A 329 -19.51 -0.48 -1.28
N ASN A 330 -20.32 0.04 -0.36
CA ASN A 330 -20.11 -0.10 1.08
C ASN A 330 -20.79 -1.37 1.60
N PHE A 331 -20.17 -2.07 2.55
CA PHE A 331 -20.82 -3.19 3.22
C PHE A 331 -20.52 -3.25 4.72
N VAL A 332 -21.42 -3.92 5.45
CA VAL A 332 -21.20 -4.35 6.83
C VAL A 332 -20.76 -5.82 6.80
N PRO A 333 -19.63 -6.21 7.42
CA PRO A 333 -19.18 -7.60 7.40
C PRO A 333 -20.27 -8.56 7.88
N LEU A 334 -20.42 -9.71 7.23
CA LEU A 334 -21.50 -10.65 7.54
C LEU A 334 -21.54 -11.07 9.03
N PRO A 335 -20.41 -11.29 9.72
CA PRO A 335 -20.42 -11.55 11.16
C PRO A 335 -21.03 -10.40 11.99
N GLU A 336 -20.86 -9.14 11.58
CA GLU A 336 -21.43 -7.99 12.29
C GLU A 336 -22.94 -7.90 12.06
N ILE A 337 -23.41 -8.15 10.83
CA ILE A 337 -24.86 -8.27 10.54
C ILE A 337 -25.47 -9.39 11.39
N LEU A 338 -24.85 -10.56 11.43
CA LEU A 338 -25.33 -11.68 12.25
C LEU A 338 -25.25 -11.36 13.75
N SER A 339 -24.28 -10.56 14.17
CA SER A 339 -24.15 -10.09 15.56
C SER A 339 -25.31 -9.19 15.95
N GLU A 340 -25.68 -8.24 15.09
CA GLU A 340 -26.85 -7.37 15.23
C GLU A 340 -28.12 -8.22 15.34
N LEU A 341 -28.36 -9.10 14.35
CA LEU A 341 -29.56 -9.94 14.29
C LEU A 341 -29.73 -10.88 15.49
N THR A 342 -28.63 -11.34 16.10
CA THR A 342 -28.66 -12.24 17.26
C THR A 342 -28.57 -11.51 18.59
N ALA A 343 -28.44 -10.18 18.59
CA ALA A 343 -28.16 -9.35 19.77
C ALA A 343 -27.00 -9.93 20.62
N SER A 344 -25.98 -10.47 19.95
CA SER A 344 -24.81 -11.08 20.58
C SER A 344 -23.54 -10.36 20.14
N GLY A 345 -22.34 -10.89 20.44
CA GLY A 345 -21.11 -10.33 19.89
C GLY A 345 -20.67 -11.09 18.65
N ALA A 346 -19.95 -10.45 17.72
CA ALA A 346 -19.52 -11.06 16.46
C ALA A 346 -18.66 -12.33 16.65
N ALA A 347 -17.95 -12.44 17.78
CA ALA A 347 -17.18 -13.63 18.15
C ALA A 347 -17.99 -14.71 18.89
N SER A 348 -19.31 -14.56 19.03
CA SER A 348 -20.13 -15.55 19.74
C SER A 348 -20.25 -16.85 18.95
N ARG A 349 -20.40 -17.97 19.66
CA ARG A 349 -20.62 -19.29 19.01
C ARG A 349 -21.84 -19.31 18.09
N ALA A 350 -22.85 -18.49 18.40
CA ALA A 350 -24.06 -18.37 17.57
C ALA A 350 -23.73 -17.68 16.23
N VAL A 351 -23.01 -16.57 16.27
CA VAL A 351 -22.60 -15.83 15.07
C VAL A 351 -21.64 -16.67 14.22
N VAL A 352 -20.62 -17.29 14.82
CA VAL A 352 -19.67 -18.13 14.10
C VAL A 352 -20.39 -19.28 13.39
N ARG A 353 -21.32 -19.96 14.07
CA ARG A 353 -22.12 -21.02 13.46
C ARG A 353 -23.02 -20.50 12.34
N GLY A 354 -23.65 -19.33 12.54
CA GLY A 354 -24.50 -18.70 11.53
C GLY A 354 -23.69 -18.32 10.28
N TYR A 355 -22.49 -17.79 10.47
CA TYR A 355 -21.55 -17.48 9.40
C TYR A 355 -21.15 -18.73 8.62
N ASP A 356 -20.69 -19.78 9.30
CA ASP A 356 -20.31 -21.05 8.65
C ASP A 356 -21.47 -21.68 7.87
N GLN A 357 -22.70 -21.61 8.40
CA GLN A 357 -23.90 -22.11 7.72
C GLN A 357 -24.26 -21.27 6.49
N ALA A 358 -24.17 -19.93 6.58
CA ALA A 358 -24.41 -19.05 5.46
C ALA A 358 -23.41 -19.32 4.34
N ILE A 359 -22.12 -19.38 4.66
CA ILE A 359 -21.07 -19.66 3.68
C ILE A 359 -21.26 -21.04 3.03
N ALA A 360 -21.56 -22.07 3.83
CA ALA A 360 -21.76 -23.42 3.33
C ALA A 360 -22.94 -23.54 2.36
N LYS A 361 -24.01 -22.74 2.55
CA LYS A 361 -25.22 -22.81 1.71
C LYS A 361 -25.19 -21.85 0.52
N LEU A 362 -24.65 -20.64 0.70
CA LEU A 362 -24.82 -19.52 -0.23
C LEU A 362 -23.53 -19.12 -0.96
N GLY A 363 -22.37 -19.65 -0.55
CA GLY A 363 -21.08 -19.29 -1.13
C GLY A 363 -20.33 -18.25 -0.32
N SER A 364 -19.44 -17.49 -0.95
CA SER A 364 -18.55 -16.55 -0.24
C SER A 364 -19.27 -15.32 0.32
N GLU A 365 -18.70 -14.68 1.34
CA GLU A 365 -19.25 -13.50 2.02
C GLU A 365 -19.57 -12.37 1.05
N LEU A 366 -18.62 -11.94 0.21
CA LEU A 366 -18.86 -10.87 -0.75
C LEU A 366 -19.93 -11.24 -1.78
N SER A 367 -20.02 -12.52 -2.18
CA SER A 367 -21.11 -12.99 -3.05
C SER A 367 -22.46 -12.85 -2.35
N ILE A 368 -22.56 -13.26 -1.08
CA ILE A 368 -23.79 -13.11 -0.27
C ILE A 368 -24.18 -11.64 -0.16
N LEU A 369 -23.23 -10.76 0.14
CA LEU A 369 -23.50 -9.34 0.36
C LEU A 369 -23.86 -8.60 -0.94
N GLN A 370 -23.30 -9.00 -2.09
CA GLN A 370 -23.42 -8.21 -3.33
C GLN A 370 -24.34 -8.81 -4.40
N SER A 371 -24.31 -10.14 -4.61
CA SER A 371 -24.84 -10.74 -5.84
C SER A 371 -25.87 -11.86 -5.64
N VAL A 372 -25.82 -12.59 -4.53
CA VAL A 372 -26.80 -13.66 -4.27
C VAL A 372 -28.21 -13.06 -4.19
N PRO A 373 -29.21 -13.61 -4.90
CA PRO A 373 -30.59 -13.13 -4.82
C PRO A 373 -31.12 -13.15 -3.39
N VAL A 374 -31.88 -12.12 -3.00
CA VAL A 374 -32.40 -11.98 -1.62
C VAL A 374 -33.38 -13.09 -1.27
N GLU A 375 -34.09 -13.63 -2.26
CA GLU A 375 -34.99 -14.77 -2.15
C GLU A 375 -34.22 -16.06 -1.80
N ASP A 376 -33.00 -16.22 -2.30
CA ASP A 376 -32.15 -17.37 -2.02
C ASP A 376 -31.60 -17.29 -0.59
N ILE A 377 -31.20 -16.08 -0.16
CA ILE A 377 -30.77 -15.80 1.22
C ILE A 377 -31.92 -16.10 2.20
N ALA A 378 -33.13 -15.64 1.90
CA ALA A 378 -34.31 -15.87 2.72
C ALA A 378 -34.60 -17.38 2.87
N ARG A 379 -34.49 -18.14 1.78
CA ARG A 379 -34.67 -19.60 1.78
C ARG A 379 -33.57 -20.35 2.55
N ALA A 380 -32.35 -19.82 2.58
CA ALA A 380 -31.19 -20.53 3.12
C ALA A 380 -30.96 -20.36 4.63
N GLY A 381 -31.34 -19.24 5.24
CA GLY A 381 -30.85 -18.96 6.60
C GLY A 381 -31.64 -18.01 7.49
N SER A 382 -32.36 -17.01 6.97
CA SER A 382 -33.29 -16.16 7.74
C SER A 382 -33.91 -15.09 6.83
N PRO A 383 -35.24 -14.88 6.85
CA PRO A 383 -35.87 -13.71 6.24
C PRO A 383 -35.29 -12.38 6.73
N LEU A 384 -34.84 -12.31 7.99
CA LEU A 384 -34.20 -11.09 8.53
C LEU A 384 -32.82 -10.83 7.94
N LEU A 385 -32.05 -11.88 7.61
CA LEU A 385 -30.78 -11.70 6.92
C LEU A 385 -30.99 -11.19 5.50
N ALA A 386 -32.03 -11.68 4.81
CA ALA A 386 -32.40 -11.18 3.49
C ALA A 386 -32.84 -9.71 3.52
N GLU A 387 -33.63 -9.31 4.53
CA GLU A 387 -34.01 -7.91 4.75
C GLU A 387 -32.78 -7.04 5.06
N ALA A 388 -31.89 -7.49 5.95
CA ALA A 388 -30.64 -6.80 6.28
C ALA A 388 -29.80 -6.51 5.02
N ILE A 389 -29.63 -7.53 4.17
CA ILE A 389 -28.89 -7.40 2.91
C ILE A 389 -29.63 -6.51 1.91
N THR A 390 -30.96 -6.54 1.87
CA THR A 390 -31.77 -5.64 1.03
C THR A 390 -31.53 -4.18 1.40
N ARG A 391 -31.59 -3.85 2.71
CA ARG A 391 -31.30 -2.50 3.23
C ARG A 391 -29.88 -2.08 2.92
N LEU A 392 -28.91 -2.95 3.17
CA LEU A 392 -27.51 -2.68 2.90
C LEU A 392 -27.27 -2.34 1.42
N ARG A 393 -27.81 -3.16 0.50
CA ARG A 393 -27.69 -2.94 -0.96
C ARG A 393 -28.40 -1.67 -1.43
N ALA A 394 -29.42 -1.22 -0.69
CA ALA A 394 -30.13 0.04 -0.95
C ALA A 394 -29.46 1.26 -0.28
N GLY A 395 -28.35 1.08 0.46
CA GLY A 395 -27.71 2.14 1.23
C GLY A 395 -28.51 2.62 2.44
N GLN A 396 -29.50 1.84 2.87
CA GLN A 396 -30.35 2.14 4.03
C GLN A 396 -29.67 1.66 5.31
N VAL A 397 -28.66 2.43 5.75
CA VAL A 397 -27.90 2.16 6.96
C VAL A 397 -28.11 3.27 7.98
N ILE A 398 -28.16 2.89 9.26
CA ILE A 398 -28.14 3.83 10.38
C ILE A 398 -26.68 4.03 10.76
N CYS A 399 -26.20 5.25 10.63
CA CYS A 399 -24.82 5.60 10.91
C CYS A 399 -24.69 6.47 12.15
N GLU A 400 -23.89 6.00 13.11
CA GLU A 400 -23.40 6.80 14.22
C GLU A 400 -21.88 6.89 14.16
N ALA A 401 -21.38 7.98 13.57
CA ALA A 401 -19.94 8.17 13.40
C ALA A 401 -19.15 8.19 14.71
N GLY A 402 -17.96 7.58 14.68
CA GLY A 402 -16.99 7.58 15.75
C GLY A 402 -16.24 8.91 15.88
N TYR A 403 -15.73 9.16 17.09
CA TYR A 403 -15.02 10.40 17.45
C TYR A 403 -14.15 10.18 18.69
N ASP A 404 -13.08 10.97 18.82
CA ASP A 404 -12.21 11.02 20.02
C ASP A 404 -11.85 9.66 20.65
N GLY A 405 -11.53 8.67 19.80
CA GLY A 405 -11.09 7.34 20.20
C GLY A 405 -12.21 6.32 20.43
N GLU A 406 -13.47 6.71 20.26
CA GLU A 406 -14.63 5.81 20.27
C GLU A 406 -15.03 5.42 18.85
N TYR A 407 -15.13 4.12 18.60
CA TYR A 407 -15.62 3.60 17.32
C TYR A 407 -17.07 4.02 17.08
N GLY A 408 -17.37 4.31 15.82
CA GLY A 408 -18.75 4.49 15.38
C GLY A 408 -19.50 3.16 15.31
N VAL A 409 -20.78 3.24 15.00
CA VAL A 409 -21.67 2.09 14.91
C VAL A 409 -22.49 2.20 13.63
N ILE A 410 -22.45 1.16 12.81
CA ILE A 410 -23.34 0.99 11.66
C ILE A 410 -24.37 -0.08 12.02
N ARG A 411 -25.64 0.23 11.78
CA ARG A 411 -26.76 -0.68 12.02
C ARG A 411 -27.67 -0.75 10.80
N LEU A 412 -28.34 -1.89 10.63
CA LEU A 412 -29.34 -2.10 9.58
C LEU A 412 -30.78 -2.01 10.12
N PHE A 413 -30.94 -2.10 11.45
CA PHE A 413 -32.22 -2.02 12.13
C PHE A 413 -32.16 -1.07 13.32
N GLU A 414 -33.30 -0.48 13.65
CA GLU A 414 -33.47 0.13 14.96
C GLU A 414 -33.62 -0.95 16.06
N ASP A 415 -33.12 -0.68 17.26
CA ASP A 415 -33.23 -1.61 18.40
C ASP A 415 -34.69 -1.98 18.73
N SER A 416 -35.62 -1.05 18.51
CA SER A 416 -37.04 -1.25 18.78
C SER A 416 -37.69 -2.17 17.73
N GLU A 417 -37.33 -1.96 16.46
CA GLU A 417 -37.76 -2.74 15.31
C GLU A 417 -37.29 -4.19 15.41
N LEU A 418 -36.01 -4.41 15.70
CA LEU A 418 -35.46 -5.76 15.80
C LEU A 418 -36.11 -6.56 16.94
N LYS A 419 -36.41 -5.90 18.08
CA LYS A 419 -37.15 -6.55 19.19
C LYS A 419 -38.56 -6.95 18.79
N GLN A 420 -39.26 -6.14 17.98
CA GLN A 420 -40.59 -6.49 17.49
C GLN A 420 -40.54 -7.67 16.50
N LEU A 421 -39.57 -7.65 15.58
CA LEU A 421 -39.37 -8.70 14.58
C LEU A 421 -38.92 -10.03 15.20
N THR A 422 -38.22 -9.99 16.33
CA THR A 422 -37.73 -11.18 17.06
C THR A 422 -38.67 -11.67 18.17
N ALA A 423 -39.63 -10.87 18.63
CA ALA A 423 -40.60 -11.24 19.67
C ALA A 423 -41.53 -12.41 19.29
N GLY A 424 -41.61 -12.76 18.00
CA GLY A 424 -42.39 -13.90 17.48
C GLY A 424 -41.72 -15.28 17.59
N GLY A 425 -40.51 -15.40 18.14
CA GLY A 425 -39.90 -16.70 18.46
C GLY A 425 -39.46 -17.59 17.29
N LEU A 426 -39.39 -17.06 16.06
CA LEU A 426 -39.08 -17.84 14.85
C LEU A 426 -37.61 -17.72 14.40
N LEU A 427 -36.66 -17.73 15.33
CA LEU A 427 -35.23 -17.57 15.02
C LEU A 427 -34.38 -18.60 15.76
N PHE A 428 -34.10 -19.71 15.06
CA PHE A 428 -33.15 -20.79 15.40
C PHE A 428 -33.50 -21.70 16.59
N ASP A 429 -33.42 -23.03 16.36
CA ASP A 429 -33.28 -24.09 17.38
C ASP A 429 -31.91 -24.01 18.10
N ALA A 430 -31.65 -22.92 18.83
CA ALA A 430 -30.54 -22.85 19.78
C ALA A 430 -30.87 -21.94 20.97
N PRO A 431 -30.63 -22.38 22.22
CA PRO A 431 -31.08 -21.67 23.40
C PRO A 431 -30.34 -20.34 23.59
N ILE A 432 -31.13 -19.27 23.72
CA ILE A 432 -30.66 -17.93 24.11
C ILE A 432 -30.12 -18.00 25.54
N SER A 433 -28.79 -17.95 25.69
CA SER A 433 -28.13 -17.81 26.99
C SER A 433 -27.90 -16.33 27.29
N LYS A 434 -28.50 -15.84 28.39
CA LYS A 434 -28.28 -14.49 28.91
C LYS A 434 -26.80 -14.26 29.24
N ARG A 435 -26.24 -13.16 28.74
CA ARG A 435 -24.85 -12.72 28.95
C ARG A 435 -24.67 -12.12 30.36
N MET A 436 -23.58 -12.49 31.04
CA MET A 436 -22.93 -11.68 32.09
C MET A 436 -21.70 -10.97 31.49
N ARG A 437 -21.44 -9.74 31.95
CA ARG A 437 -20.34 -8.87 31.53
C ARG A 437 -19.01 -9.42 32.06
N ASN A 438 -17.96 -9.41 31.24
CA ASN A 438 -16.59 -9.72 31.67
C ASN A 438 -15.69 -8.48 31.60
N GLU A 439 -14.93 -8.28 32.68
CA GLU A 439 -13.84 -7.31 32.86
C GLU A 439 -12.55 -7.68 32.10
N PRO A 440 -11.64 -6.72 31.89
CA PRO A 440 -10.42 -6.90 31.08
C PRO A 440 -9.29 -7.64 31.81
N PRO A 441 -8.42 -8.39 31.09
CA PRO A 441 -7.34 -9.17 31.68
C PRO A 441 -6.11 -8.31 32.05
N LYS A 442 -5.42 -8.73 33.14
CA LYS A 442 -4.18 -8.13 33.66
C LYS A 442 -2.91 -8.75 33.04
N PRO A 443 -1.76 -8.05 33.06
CA PRO A 443 -0.59 -8.32 32.23
C PRO A 443 0.33 -9.43 32.75
N ILE A 444 1.04 -10.06 31.80
CA ILE A 444 1.98 -11.17 31.98
C ILE A 444 3.40 -10.63 32.27
N VAL A 445 4.10 -11.27 33.22
CA VAL A 445 5.45 -10.94 33.68
C VAL A 445 6.51 -11.69 32.85
N THR A 446 7.59 -10.98 32.53
CA THR A 446 8.77 -11.39 31.73
C THR A 446 9.85 -12.10 32.55
N HIS A 447 10.49 -13.13 31.98
CA HIS A 447 11.82 -13.60 32.40
C HIS A 447 12.69 -14.01 31.18
N ALA A 448 13.96 -13.60 31.22
CA ALA A 448 15.13 -14.09 30.45
C ALA A 448 16.20 -14.50 31.51
N PRO A 449 17.34 -15.21 31.25
CA PRO A 449 18.20 -15.13 30.04
C PRO A 449 19.06 -16.36 29.61
N ALA A 450 19.90 -16.11 28.56
CA ALA A 450 21.26 -16.66 28.26
C ALA A 450 21.41 -18.05 27.59
N SER A 451 22.40 -18.39 26.74
CA SER A 451 23.61 -17.76 26.15
C SER A 451 24.16 -18.65 25.01
N ASP A 452 24.89 -18.02 24.08
CA ASP A 452 26.06 -18.44 23.25
C ASP A 452 26.13 -19.84 22.58
N ASP A 453 26.37 -19.88 21.26
CA ASP A 453 27.50 -20.63 20.71
C ASP A 453 27.79 -20.31 19.22
N ARG A 454 29.08 -20.15 18.93
CA ARG A 454 29.67 -19.89 17.61
C ARG A 454 29.77 -21.15 16.75
N LYS A 455 29.69 -21.02 15.42
CA LYS A 455 30.57 -21.74 14.45
C LYS A 455 30.50 -21.18 13.03
N THR A 456 31.59 -21.44 12.33
CA THR A 456 32.22 -20.79 11.17
C THR A 456 31.68 -21.20 9.79
N GLU A 457 31.67 -20.25 8.83
CA GLU A 457 31.35 -20.46 7.41
C GLU A 457 32.59 -20.52 6.48
N PRO A 458 32.48 -21.15 5.28
CA PRO A 458 33.55 -21.26 4.30
C PRO A 458 33.63 -20.09 3.30
N VAL A 459 34.84 -19.87 2.78
CA VAL A 459 35.28 -18.70 2.00
C VAL A 459 34.79 -18.71 0.55
N ARG A 460 34.23 -17.58 0.08
CA ARG A 460 34.03 -17.21 -1.33
C ARG A 460 34.82 -15.93 -1.67
N PRO A 461 35.23 -15.71 -2.94
CA PRO A 461 36.30 -14.79 -3.29
C PRO A 461 35.92 -13.32 -3.01
N ARG A 462 36.84 -12.59 -2.36
CA ARG A 462 36.63 -11.24 -1.83
C ARG A 462 36.67 -10.16 -2.93
N LEU A 463 35.60 -9.38 -3.03
CA LEU A 463 35.69 -7.96 -3.41
C LEU A 463 36.59 -7.25 -2.39
N ARG A 464 37.65 -6.59 -2.86
CA ARG A 464 38.54 -5.82 -2.00
C ARG A 464 37.80 -4.56 -1.53
N LEU A 465 37.37 -4.54 -0.27
CA LEU A 465 37.00 -3.29 0.39
C LEU A 465 38.28 -2.45 0.53
N VAL A 466 38.39 -1.37 -0.23
CA VAL A 466 39.36 -0.31 0.07
C VAL A 466 38.79 0.45 1.26
N ARG A 467 39.36 0.22 2.45
CA ARG A 467 38.95 0.84 3.71
C ARG A 467 39.85 2.00 4.17
N GLU A 468 40.93 2.27 3.44
CA GLU A 468 41.91 3.30 3.84
C GLU A 468 42.19 4.24 2.68
N ALA A 469 41.84 5.51 2.89
CA ALA A 469 42.21 6.63 2.04
C ALA A 469 43.55 7.22 2.51
N PRO A 470 44.48 7.56 1.60
CA PRO A 470 45.59 8.44 1.96
C PRO A 470 45.04 9.83 2.26
N SER A 471 45.31 10.37 3.45
CA SER A 471 45.05 11.77 3.77
C SER A 471 46.03 12.67 3.00
N SER A 472 45.65 13.09 1.80
CA SER A 472 46.26 14.24 1.15
C SER A 472 45.22 15.35 1.04
N ALA A 473 45.60 16.56 1.44
CA ALA A 473 44.81 17.76 1.16
C ALA A 473 44.63 17.84 -0.37
N GLY A 474 43.40 17.71 -0.85
CA GLY A 474 43.12 17.62 -2.28
C GLY A 474 43.48 18.91 -3.01
N SER A 475 44.21 18.80 -4.12
CA SER A 475 44.35 19.85 -5.14
C SER A 475 43.41 19.58 -6.31
N GLY A 476 43.07 20.62 -7.08
CA GLY A 476 42.26 20.48 -8.31
C GLY A 476 40.75 20.40 -8.09
N VAL A 477 40.04 19.84 -9.08
CA VAL A 477 38.57 19.71 -9.14
C VAL A 477 38.03 18.96 -7.92
N LEU A 478 38.79 18.02 -7.34
CA LEU A 478 38.34 17.19 -6.22
C LEU A 478 38.47 17.84 -4.84
N ALA A 479 39.00 19.07 -4.75
CA ALA A 479 39.22 19.76 -3.48
C ALA A 479 37.92 20.03 -2.68
N GLN A 480 36.79 20.15 -3.38
CA GLN A 480 35.48 20.42 -2.76
C GLN A 480 34.72 19.15 -2.30
N LEU A 481 35.32 17.97 -2.44
CA LEU A 481 34.75 16.71 -1.94
C LEU A 481 35.18 16.47 -0.50
N ASP A 482 34.32 15.81 0.28
CA ASP A 482 34.66 15.34 1.63
C ASP A 482 35.63 14.13 1.59
N ASP A 483 35.99 13.64 2.77
CA ASP A 483 37.02 12.61 2.93
C ASP A 483 36.58 11.22 2.46
N ASP A 484 35.28 10.97 2.30
CA ASP A 484 34.74 9.71 1.75
C ASP A 484 34.53 9.81 0.23
N GLN A 485 34.08 10.96 -0.25
CA GLN A 485 33.78 11.21 -1.66
C GLN A 485 35.05 11.35 -2.50
N ARG A 486 36.09 12.01 -1.96
CA ARG A 486 37.34 12.29 -2.68
C ARG A 486 38.07 11.01 -3.13
N PRO A 487 38.32 10.01 -2.26
CA PRO A 487 38.94 8.76 -2.67
C PRO A 487 38.11 8.00 -3.71
N ALA A 488 36.78 8.00 -3.57
CA ALA A 488 35.89 7.37 -4.54
C ALA A 488 35.99 8.04 -5.93
N ALA A 489 36.06 9.37 -5.99
CA ALA A 489 36.20 10.10 -7.25
C ALA A 489 37.59 9.96 -7.89
N GLN A 490 38.63 9.64 -7.11
CA GLN A 490 40.00 9.40 -7.60
C GLN A 490 40.17 8.03 -8.26
N ILE A 491 39.27 7.07 -8.03
CA ILE A 491 39.33 5.74 -8.65
C ILE A 491 38.87 5.84 -10.11
N VAL A 492 39.86 5.86 -11.01
CA VAL A 492 39.68 6.01 -12.46
C VAL A 492 39.90 4.71 -13.24
N GLU A 493 40.44 3.68 -12.59
CA GLU A 493 40.67 2.36 -13.18
C GLU A 493 39.59 1.37 -12.75
N GLY A 494 39.05 0.63 -13.73
CA GLY A 494 38.09 -0.43 -13.49
C GLY A 494 36.70 0.05 -13.01
N PRO A 495 35.79 -0.91 -12.76
CA PRO A 495 34.46 -0.60 -12.24
C PRO A 495 34.52 -0.21 -10.76
N LEU A 496 33.81 0.87 -10.41
CA LEU A 496 33.65 1.32 -9.03
C LEU A 496 32.18 1.22 -8.63
N LEU A 497 31.89 0.48 -7.57
CA LEU A 497 30.57 0.48 -6.92
C LEU A 497 30.61 1.38 -5.69
N ILE A 498 29.85 2.48 -5.74
CA ILE A 498 29.67 3.38 -4.59
C ILE A 498 28.40 2.95 -3.83
N VAL A 499 28.57 2.43 -2.62
CA VAL A 499 27.46 2.10 -1.72
C VAL A 499 27.30 3.25 -0.73
N ALA A 500 26.27 4.09 -0.92
CA ALA A 500 26.06 5.25 -0.06
C ALA A 500 24.57 5.52 0.20
N GLY A 501 24.25 5.92 1.44
CA GLY A 501 22.89 6.20 1.87
C GLY A 501 22.24 7.40 1.14
N PRO A 502 20.93 7.62 1.29
CA PRO A 502 20.28 8.87 0.86
C PRO A 502 21.02 10.11 1.36
N GLY A 503 21.04 11.21 0.58
CA GLY A 503 21.68 12.47 0.98
C GLY A 503 23.22 12.48 1.06
N SER A 504 23.90 11.34 0.98
CA SER A 504 25.39 11.22 1.04
C SER A 504 26.17 11.84 -0.14
N GLY A 505 25.49 12.51 -1.06
CA GLY A 505 26.12 13.16 -2.19
C GLY A 505 26.56 12.23 -3.34
N LYS A 506 25.94 11.05 -3.52
CA LYS A 506 26.24 10.12 -4.65
C LYS A 506 26.38 10.83 -6.01
N THR A 507 25.39 11.65 -6.36
CA THR A 507 25.39 12.43 -7.60
C THR A 507 26.55 13.42 -7.63
N ARG A 508 26.89 14.04 -6.49
CA ARG A 508 28.05 14.94 -6.35
C ARG A 508 29.33 14.17 -6.63
N THR A 509 29.57 13.04 -5.96
CA THR A 509 30.74 12.20 -6.20
C THR A 509 30.88 11.79 -7.66
N LEU A 510 29.77 11.38 -8.29
CA LEU A 510 29.76 10.97 -9.69
C LEU A 510 30.08 12.14 -10.65
N THR A 511 29.49 13.32 -10.44
CA THR A 511 29.80 14.52 -11.25
C THR A 511 31.26 14.96 -11.10
N TYR A 512 31.81 14.93 -9.89
CA TYR A 512 33.21 15.29 -9.66
C TYR A 512 34.18 14.24 -10.21
N ARG A 513 33.81 12.95 -10.18
CA ARG A 513 34.60 11.89 -10.83
C ARG A 513 34.67 12.10 -12.34
N ILE A 514 33.55 12.39 -13.00
CA ILE A 514 33.53 12.71 -14.42
C ILE A 514 34.38 13.94 -14.71
N ALA A 515 34.23 15.00 -13.92
CA ALA A 515 35.03 16.20 -14.08
C ALA A 515 36.53 15.95 -13.88
N HIS A 516 36.93 15.11 -12.93
CA HIS A 516 38.32 14.70 -12.72
C HIS A 516 38.88 13.90 -13.91
N LEU A 517 38.10 12.97 -14.47
CA LEU A 517 38.49 12.22 -15.67
C LEU A 517 38.77 13.18 -16.85
N ILE A 518 37.93 14.18 -17.04
CA ILE A 518 37.98 15.10 -18.18
C ILE A 518 39.05 16.19 -17.99
N ALA A 519 39.09 16.84 -16.83
CA ALA A 519 39.95 17.98 -16.57
C ALA A 519 41.40 17.58 -16.24
N GLU A 520 41.59 16.48 -15.51
CA GLU A 520 42.89 16.14 -14.92
C GLU A 520 43.48 14.83 -15.47
N ARG A 521 42.66 13.92 -15.99
CA ARG A 521 43.12 12.65 -16.61
C ARG A 521 43.13 12.66 -18.13
N GLY A 522 42.67 13.75 -18.76
CA GLY A 522 42.70 13.91 -20.21
C GLY A 522 41.72 13.02 -20.97
N VAL A 523 40.67 12.51 -20.32
CA VAL A 523 39.60 11.76 -21.00
C VAL A 523 38.77 12.74 -21.84
N ALA A 524 38.51 12.38 -23.10
CA ALA A 524 37.65 13.16 -23.99
C ALA A 524 36.20 13.14 -23.46
N ALA A 525 35.56 14.30 -23.35
CA ALA A 525 34.25 14.41 -22.71
C ALA A 525 33.16 13.58 -23.42
N GLU A 526 33.23 13.53 -24.75
CA GLU A 526 32.38 12.71 -25.64
C GLU A 526 32.46 11.19 -25.39
N THR A 527 33.51 10.71 -24.71
CA THR A 527 33.64 9.29 -24.33
C THR A 527 33.01 8.98 -22.97
N CYS A 528 32.50 9.99 -22.26
CA CYS A 528 31.82 9.83 -20.98
C CYS A 528 30.29 9.75 -21.17
N LEU A 529 29.69 8.69 -20.63
CA LEU A 529 28.24 8.52 -20.56
C LEU A 529 27.78 8.48 -19.10
N ALA A 530 26.84 9.34 -18.74
CA ALA A 530 26.16 9.32 -17.46
C ALA A 530 24.67 9.05 -17.64
N ILE A 531 24.15 8.07 -16.91
CA ILE A 531 22.76 7.61 -17.02
C ILE A 531 22.06 7.77 -15.67
N THR A 532 20.82 8.25 -15.68
CA THR A 532 19.96 8.37 -14.50
C THR A 532 18.51 8.01 -14.84
N PHE A 533 17.63 7.96 -13.84
CA PHE A 533 16.22 7.60 -14.05
C PHE A 533 15.35 8.80 -14.44
N THR A 534 15.61 9.99 -13.89
CA THR A 534 14.73 11.16 -14.06
C THR A 534 15.34 12.23 -14.95
N ARG A 535 14.48 12.94 -15.69
CA ARG A 535 14.91 14.10 -16.51
C ARG A 535 15.48 15.22 -15.63
N ARG A 536 14.94 15.38 -14.41
CA ARG A 536 15.43 16.35 -13.42
C ARG A 536 16.84 16.00 -12.96
N ALA A 537 17.11 14.76 -12.58
CA ALA A 537 18.45 14.33 -12.20
C ALA A 537 19.46 14.51 -13.34
N ALA A 538 19.04 14.24 -14.60
CA ALA A 538 19.88 14.46 -15.76
C ALA A 538 20.17 15.97 -15.99
N ALA A 539 19.20 16.85 -15.76
CA ALA A 539 19.38 18.30 -15.83
C ALA A 539 20.27 18.82 -14.70
N GLU A 540 20.07 18.35 -13.48
CA GLU A 540 20.89 18.70 -12.33
C GLU A 540 22.35 18.24 -12.52
N MET A 541 22.56 17.04 -13.05
CA MET A 541 23.89 16.53 -13.38
C MET A 541 24.58 17.38 -14.45
N ARG A 542 23.85 17.78 -15.51
CA ARG A 542 24.34 18.74 -16.51
C ARG A 542 24.78 20.04 -15.85
N GLN A 543 23.90 20.67 -15.07
CA GLN A 543 24.18 21.93 -14.41
C GLN A 543 25.44 21.86 -13.52
N ARG A 544 25.60 20.77 -12.77
CA ARG A 544 26.78 20.54 -11.94
C ARG A 544 28.05 20.36 -12.77
N LEU A 545 27.99 19.60 -13.86
CA LEU A 545 29.15 19.42 -14.73
C LEU A 545 29.52 20.70 -15.47
N SER A 546 28.55 21.50 -15.93
CA SER A 546 28.79 22.82 -16.52
C SER A 546 29.52 23.75 -15.56
N ALA A 547 29.18 23.70 -14.26
CA ALA A 547 29.89 24.48 -13.24
C ALA A 547 31.35 24.03 -13.01
N LEU A 548 31.69 22.77 -13.33
CA LEU A 548 33.02 22.20 -13.11
C LEU A 548 33.90 22.22 -14.37
N LEU A 549 33.31 22.14 -15.56
CA LEU A 549 34.01 21.93 -16.83
C LEU A 549 33.75 23.03 -17.87
N ALA A 550 32.89 24.01 -17.57
CA ALA A 550 32.42 25.01 -18.51
C ALA A 550 31.90 24.37 -19.80
N ASP A 551 32.35 24.85 -20.97
CA ASP A 551 31.86 24.42 -22.29
C ASP A 551 32.09 22.93 -22.55
N ARG A 552 33.14 22.33 -21.96
CA ARG A 552 33.45 20.89 -22.11
C ARG A 552 32.38 19.98 -21.48
N ALA A 553 31.47 20.53 -20.67
CA ALA A 553 30.36 19.77 -20.10
C ALA A 553 29.29 19.41 -21.15
N GLU A 554 29.14 20.20 -22.21
CA GLU A 554 28.11 19.97 -23.24
C GLU A 554 28.42 18.72 -24.09
N GLU A 555 29.68 18.34 -24.17
CA GLU A 555 30.17 17.14 -24.86
C GLU A 555 29.89 15.85 -24.09
N VAL A 556 29.60 15.92 -22.78
CA VAL A 556 29.31 14.73 -21.97
C VAL A 556 27.91 14.21 -22.28
N ALA A 557 27.79 12.94 -22.67
CA ALA A 557 26.51 12.30 -22.89
C ALA A 557 25.79 12.05 -21.56
N ILE A 558 24.75 12.82 -21.26
CA ILE A 558 23.96 12.70 -20.02
C ILE A 558 22.51 12.38 -20.36
N HIS A 559 22.04 11.19 -20.00
CA HIS A 559 20.75 10.67 -20.45
C HIS A 559 19.93 10.08 -19.30
N THR A 560 18.61 10.10 -19.47
CA THR A 560 17.76 9.04 -18.88
C THR A 560 17.82 7.78 -19.72
N PHE A 561 17.50 6.61 -19.16
CA PHE A 561 17.39 5.36 -19.94
C PHE A 561 16.57 5.51 -21.23
N HIS A 562 15.40 6.15 -21.14
CA HIS A 562 14.55 6.40 -22.30
C HIS A 562 15.21 7.34 -23.32
N SER A 563 15.85 8.43 -22.86
CA SER A 563 16.50 9.36 -23.78
C SER A 563 17.76 8.78 -24.43
N LEU A 564 18.46 7.87 -23.73
CA LEU A 564 19.59 7.14 -24.29
C LEU A 564 19.10 6.16 -25.36
N GLY A 565 18.06 5.37 -25.06
CA GLY A 565 17.44 4.48 -26.03
C GLY A 565 16.97 5.22 -27.27
N LEU A 566 16.32 6.38 -27.09
CA LEU A 566 15.90 7.23 -28.21
C LEU A 566 17.08 7.79 -29.00
N ALA A 567 18.17 8.20 -28.34
CA ALA A 567 19.37 8.69 -29.00
C ALA A 567 20.01 7.58 -29.87
N ILE A 568 20.18 6.38 -29.32
CA ILE A 568 20.68 5.20 -30.03
C ILE A 568 19.78 4.87 -31.22
N LEU A 569 18.45 4.84 -31.03
CA LEU A 569 17.51 4.56 -32.12
C LEU A 569 17.54 5.62 -33.22
N ARG A 570 17.79 6.90 -32.88
CA ARG A 570 17.94 7.96 -33.88
C ARG A 570 19.24 7.83 -34.66
N GLU A 571 20.33 7.55 -33.96
CA GLU A 571 21.64 7.33 -34.57
C GLU A 571 21.63 6.10 -35.49
N GLN A 572 20.99 5.02 -35.03
CA GLN A 572 20.92 3.72 -35.70
C GLN A 572 19.56 3.46 -36.37
N ALA A 573 18.85 4.51 -36.78
CA ALA A 573 17.47 4.40 -37.28
C ALA A 573 17.34 3.40 -38.44
N SER A 574 18.27 3.45 -39.39
CA SER A 574 18.28 2.52 -40.52
C SER A 574 18.50 1.07 -40.11
N ALA A 575 19.38 0.80 -39.13
CA ALA A 575 19.61 -0.54 -38.61
C ALA A 575 18.41 -1.07 -37.80
N ALA A 576 17.67 -0.17 -37.15
CA ALA A 576 16.44 -0.46 -36.44
C ALA A 576 15.20 -0.60 -37.36
N GLY A 577 15.35 -0.41 -38.68
CA GLY A 577 14.22 -0.41 -39.62
C GLY A 577 13.29 0.81 -39.45
N LEU A 578 13.77 1.89 -38.85
CA LEU A 578 13.02 3.11 -38.57
C LEU A 578 13.36 4.23 -39.56
N HIS A 579 12.36 5.08 -39.84
CA HIS A 579 12.58 6.30 -40.61
C HIS A 579 13.41 7.30 -39.80
N ARG A 580 14.36 8.03 -40.42
CA ARG A 580 15.26 8.97 -39.72
C ARG A 580 14.52 10.10 -38.96
N GLY A 581 13.33 10.45 -39.42
CA GLY A 581 12.45 11.44 -38.77
C GLY A 581 11.41 10.85 -37.84
N PHE A 582 11.58 9.62 -37.34
CA PHE A 582 10.60 9.01 -36.44
C PHE A 582 10.44 9.85 -35.17
N ARG A 583 9.23 9.83 -34.64
CA ARG A 583 8.88 10.45 -33.36
C ARG A 583 8.24 9.41 -32.47
N VAL A 584 8.37 9.61 -31.16
CA VAL A 584 7.64 8.81 -30.17
C VAL A 584 6.18 9.20 -30.25
N ALA A 585 5.29 8.23 -30.42
CA ALA A 585 3.84 8.47 -30.43
C ALA A 585 3.38 8.92 -29.04
N GLY A 586 2.54 9.95 -29.00
CA GLY A 586 1.87 10.37 -27.77
C GLY A 586 0.76 9.40 -27.36
N GLU A 587 0.26 9.53 -26.14
CA GLU A 587 -0.82 8.68 -25.58
C GLU A 587 -2.03 8.59 -26.53
N ALA A 588 -2.53 9.74 -26.99
CA ALA A 588 -3.70 9.83 -27.87
C ALA A 588 -3.49 9.11 -29.22
N GLU A 589 -2.28 9.20 -29.77
CA GLU A 589 -1.94 8.56 -31.04
C GLU A 589 -1.72 7.05 -30.87
N ARG A 590 -1.14 6.64 -29.74
CA ARG A 590 -1.03 5.23 -29.35
C ARG A 590 -2.42 4.60 -29.27
N ILE A 591 -3.37 5.27 -28.61
CA ILE A 591 -4.76 4.82 -28.50
C ILE A 591 -5.40 4.71 -29.89
N ALA A 592 -5.25 5.73 -30.74
CA ALA A 592 -5.84 5.72 -32.09
C ALA A 592 -5.24 4.66 -33.03
N LEU A 593 -3.97 4.25 -32.83
CA LEU A 593 -3.30 3.23 -33.64
C LEU A 593 -3.54 1.79 -33.15
N LEU A 594 -3.98 1.61 -31.91
CA LEU A 594 -4.26 0.31 -31.29
C LEU A 594 -5.75 -0.04 -31.22
N ALA A 595 -6.63 0.92 -31.51
CA ALA A 595 -8.05 0.72 -31.78
C ALA A 595 -8.25 0.19 -33.19
#